data_AF-A0A1A0IW63-F1
#
_entry.id   AF-A0A1A0IW63-F1
#
_cell.length_a   1.000
_cell.length_b   1.000
_cell.length_c   1.000
_cell.angle_alpha   90.00
_cell.angle_beta   90.00
_cell.angle_gamma   90.00
#
_symmetry.space_group_name_H-M   'P 1'
#
loop_
_entity.id
_entity.type
_entity.pdbx_description
1 polymer ?
#
loop_
_entity_poly.entity_id
_entity_poly.type
_entity_poly.pdbx_seq_one_letter_code
_entity_poly.pdbx_strand_id
1 'polypeptide(L)'
;MTNEPAKADDAEGVPAWTWLRHIGAHAGDVDGRPEDAELGIDEVRRVCERAWKYSRADFEPNTRVELRVSQWRETCALAGSMAESIMLGSAAYTEAVWHQRLIADGSEPPGMALAQRYLAESAIDTAVSVGHRLINFVARVGRTSPEVRDRMGTTRAFKELGPGYVPFATEDRDAWLSLNAKEVQRLRGVLGPDVHGGALDALDELVASSEWESLFDLRAENFHRWRKEHEYTVGVDSQSGTATDIYDEHGVHVGRSIGGHGRKHRSGDGLTERTTSVAGAGIRRVATALDATITNTLTALPLLSGGFLLQIDGVSGYRISRTR
;
A
#
# COMPACT_ATOMS: atom_id res chain seq x y z
N MET A 1 11.13 -23.81 44.54
CA MET A 1 11.41 -23.36 43.16
C MET A 1 10.12 -23.47 42.39
N THR A 2 9.51 -22.32 42.10
CA THR A 2 8.26 -22.18 41.36
C THR A 2 8.51 -22.52 39.90
N ASN A 3 7.77 -23.51 39.38
CA ASN A 3 7.67 -23.77 37.94
C ASN A 3 6.90 -22.62 37.30
N GLU A 4 7.61 -21.70 36.65
CA GLU A 4 6.99 -20.90 35.60
C GLU A 4 6.76 -21.79 34.37
N PRO A 5 5.55 -21.80 33.77
CA PRO A 5 5.36 -22.45 32.48
C PRO A 5 6.16 -21.68 31.43
N ALA A 6 6.90 -22.43 30.60
CA ALA A 6 7.62 -21.90 29.46
C ALA A 6 6.70 -20.98 28.64
N LYS A 7 7.18 -19.75 28.36
CA LYS A 7 6.55 -18.84 27.41
C LYS A 7 6.31 -19.59 26.10
N ALA A 8 5.05 -19.59 25.67
CA ALA A 8 4.57 -20.23 24.45
C ALA A 8 4.99 -19.46 23.17
N ASP A 9 6.24 -19.02 23.08
CA ASP A 9 6.75 -18.26 21.93
C ASP A 9 7.46 -19.14 20.88
N ASP A 10 7.70 -20.43 21.17
CA ASP A 10 8.62 -21.26 20.38
C ASP A 10 8.02 -22.50 19.70
N ALA A 11 6.69 -22.67 19.65
CA ALA A 11 6.11 -23.96 19.25
C ALA A 11 6.07 -24.25 17.72
N GLU A 12 6.09 -23.27 16.80
CA GLU A 12 6.04 -23.57 15.35
C GLU A 12 6.76 -22.52 14.48
N GLY A 13 8.10 -22.49 14.49
CA GLY A 13 8.96 -22.20 13.31
C GLY A 13 8.75 -20.94 12.44
N VAL A 14 7.88 -20.01 12.78
CA VAL A 14 7.62 -18.78 12.02
C VAL A 14 8.22 -17.62 12.81
N PRO A 15 9.19 -16.86 12.26
CA PRO A 15 9.78 -15.73 12.96
C PRO A 15 8.69 -14.73 13.40
N ALA A 16 8.69 -14.33 14.67
CA ALA A 16 7.66 -13.45 15.26
C ALA A 16 7.42 -12.14 14.48
N TRP A 17 8.42 -11.66 13.73
CA TRP A 17 8.31 -10.47 12.88
C TRP A 17 7.49 -10.67 11.60
N THR A 18 7.11 -11.91 11.24
CA THR A 18 6.22 -12.18 10.10
C THR A 18 4.81 -11.64 10.29
N TRP A 19 4.44 -11.33 11.53
CA TRP A 19 3.23 -10.60 11.89
C TRP A 19 3.72 -9.29 12.50
N LEU A 20 4.01 -8.29 11.66
CA LEU A 20 4.41 -6.94 12.08
C LEU A 20 3.27 -6.28 12.86
N ARG A 21 3.02 -6.72 14.11
CA ARG A 21 1.94 -6.21 14.96
C ARG A 21 2.26 -4.83 15.51
N HIS A 22 3.55 -4.47 15.60
CA HIS A 22 3.99 -3.24 16.22
C HIS A 22 5.23 -2.69 15.51
N ILE A 23 5.05 -1.63 14.71
CA ILE A 23 6.12 -0.66 14.50
C ILE A 23 5.76 0.53 15.37
N GLY A 24 6.16 0.41 16.63
CA GLY A 24 6.10 1.48 17.61
C GLY A 24 7.20 1.20 18.61
N ALA A 25 8.31 1.92 18.50
CA ALA A 25 9.40 1.87 19.45
C ALA A 25 9.02 2.68 20.70
N HIS A 26 8.00 2.23 21.43
CA HIS A 26 7.63 2.83 22.70
C HIS A 26 7.56 1.73 23.76
N ALA A 27 8.63 1.65 24.55
CA ALA A 27 8.70 0.82 25.76
C ALA A 27 7.92 1.46 26.94
N GLY A 28 6.85 2.21 26.64
CA GLY A 28 6.08 3.04 27.59
C GLY A 28 4.57 2.78 27.49
N ASP A 29 3.82 3.49 28.34
CA ASP A 29 2.36 3.36 28.47
C ASP A 29 1.65 3.47 27.12
N VAL A 30 0.71 2.56 26.88
CA VAL A 30 -0.11 2.45 25.65
C VAL A 30 -1.35 3.35 25.69
N ASP A 31 -1.41 4.26 26.67
CA ASP A 31 -2.55 5.16 26.86
C ASP A 31 -2.77 6.03 25.62
N GLY A 32 -4.03 6.12 25.22
CA GLY A 32 -4.45 6.88 24.03
C GLY A 32 -4.14 6.20 22.68
N ARG A 33 -3.50 5.03 22.65
CA ARG A 33 -3.24 4.29 21.41
C ARG A 33 -4.57 3.87 20.77
N PRO A 34 -4.79 4.14 19.47
CA PRO A 34 -5.97 3.66 18.76
C PRO A 34 -5.95 2.13 18.59
N GLU A 35 -7.12 1.52 18.74
CA GLU A 35 -7.32 0.10 18.49
C GLU A 35 -7.44 -0.18 16.98
N ASP A 36 -6.96 -1.34 16.52
CA ASP A 36 -7.00 -1.71 15.10
C ASP A 36 -8.43 -1.68 14.54
N ALA A 37 -9.41 -2.16 15.31
CA ALA A 37 -10.83 -2.16 14.94
C ALA A 37 -11.41 -0.74 14.82
N GLU A 38 -10.94 0.20 15.64
CA GLU A 38 -11.37 1.59 15.56
C GLU A 38 -10.94 2.24 14.23
N LEU A 39 -9.76 1.86 13.75
CA LEU A 39 -9.18 2.37 12.52
C LEU A 39 -9.57 1.56 11.27
N GLY A 40 -10.31 0.46 11.43
CA GLY A 40 -10.58 -0.52 10.36
C GLY A 40 -9.33 -1.21 9.82
N ILE A 41 -8.29 -1.31 10.65
CA ILE A 41 -7.00 -1.97 10.35
C ILE A 41 -7.05 -3.47 10.66
N ASP A 42 -8.01 -3.91 11.48
CA ASP A 42 -8.30 -5.32 11.70
C ASP A 42 -8.62 -6.07 10.40
N GLU A 43 -9.43 -5.47 9.53
CA GLU A 43 -9.75 -6.01 8.21
C GLU A 43 -8.55 -5.97 7.27
N VAL A 44 -7.78 -4.88 7.28
CA VAL A 44 -6.52 -4.77 6.51
C VAL A 44 -5.57 -5.89 6.89
N ARG A 45 -5.43 -6.11 8.19
CA ARG A 45 -4.61 -7.18 8.74
C ARG A 45 -5.12 -8.54 8.28
N ARG A 46 -6.41 -8.85 8.39
CA ARG A 46 -7.00 -10.10 7.88
C ARG A 46 -6.58 -10.37 6.42
N VAL A 47 -6.60 -9.33 5.58
CA VAL A 47 -6.16 -9.44 4.18
C VAL A 47 -4.66 -9.70 4.09
N CYS A 48 -3.82 -8.97 4.82
CA CYS A 48 -2.38 -9.19 4.84
C CYS A 48 -2.01 -10.61 5.32
N GLU A 49 -2.69 -11.12 6.34
CA GLU A 49 -2.52 -12.49 6.84
C GLU A 49 -2.85 -13.52 5.74
N ARG A 50 -3.93 -13.29 4.98
CA ARG A 50 -4.27 -14.13 3.81
C ARG A 50 -3.23 -14.03 2.69
N ALA A 51 -2.74 -12.83 2.39
CA ALA A 51 -1.69 -12.61 1.40
C ALA A 51 -0.35 -13.25 1.79
N TRP A 52 0.00 -13.22 3.08
CA TRP A 52 1.13 -13.98 3.61
C TRP A 52 0.92 -15.48 3.48
N LYS A 53 -0.26 -16.01 3.81
CA LYS A 53 -0.54 -17.44 3.61
C LYS A 53 -0.39 -17.85 2.13
N TYR A 54 -0.86 -17.01 1.20
CA TYR A 54 -0.60 -17.21 -0.24
C TYR A 54 0.90 -17.22 -0.54
N SER A 55 1.64 -16.24 -0.01
CA SER A 55 3.10 -16.12 -0.19
C SER A 55 3.86 -17.34 0.36
N ARG A 56 3.51 -17.81 1.55
CA ARG A 56 4.16 -18.93 2.23
C ARG A 56 3.78 -20.28 1.65
N ALA A 57 2.71 -20.35 0.86
CA ALA A 57 2.40 -21.56 0.10
C ALA A 57 3.51 -21.96 -0.88
N ASP A 58 4.34 -20.99 -1.31
CA ASP A 58 5.58 -21.19 -2.07
C ASP A 58 5.47 -22.28 -3.15
N PHE A 59 4.48 -22.14 -4.04
CA PHE A 59 4.06 -23.23 -4.91
C PHE A 59 4.51 -23.07 -6.36
N GLU A 60 4.70 -24.22 -7.02
CA GLU A 60 4.90 -24.36 -8.47
C GLU A 60 4.15 -25.62 -8.92
N PRO A 61 3.03 -25.49 -9.68
CA PRO A 61 2.26 -26.63 -10.14
C PRO A 61 3.03 -27.57 -11.09
N ASN A 62 4.02 -27.07 -11.82
CA ASN A 62 4.85 -27.86 -12.71
C ASN A 62 6.21 -28.20 -12.09
N THR A 63 6.34 -29.42 -11.57
CA THR A 63 7.55 -29.91 -10.88
C THR A 63 8.82 -29.95 -11.74
N ARG A 64 8.72 -29.71 -13.05
CA ARG A 64 9.85 -29.63 -13.98
C ARG A 64 10.44 -28.22 -14.11
N VAL A 65 9.76 -27.20 -13.57
CA VAL A 65 10.22 -25.81 -13.62
C VAL A 65 11.26 -25.58 -12.53
N GLU A 66 12.41 -25.00 -12.89
CA GLU A 66 13.41 -24.60 -11.91
C GLU A 66 12.87 -23.48 -11.01
N LEU A 67 13.11 -23.62 -9.71
CA LEU A 67 12.65 -22.69 -8.68
C LEU A 67 12.99 -21.21 -8.93
N ARG A 68 14.16 -20.93 -9.54
CA ARG A 68 14.66 -19.57 -9.81
C ARG A 68 13.99 -18.88 -11.01
N VAL A 69 13.23 -19.62 -11.82
CA VAL A 69 12.47 -19.09 -12.97
C VAL A 69 10.99 -19.43 -12.87
N SER A 70 10.52 -19.83 -11.67
CA SER A 70 9.12 -20.15 -11.44
C SER A 70 8.28 -18.87 -11.41
N GLN A 71 7.34 -18.77 -12.35
CA GLN A 71 6.39 -17.66 -12.41
C GLN A 71 5.42 -17.68 -11.22
N TRP A 72 4.97 -18.86 -10.79
CA TRP A 72 4.05 -18.99 -9.65
C TRP A 72 4.71 -18.55 -8.35
N ARG A 73 5.97 -18.92 -8.13
CA ARG A 73 6.73 -18.46 -6.97
C ARG A 73 6.98 -16.95 -6.97
N GLU A 74 7.14 -16.34 -8.14
CA GLU A 74 7.21 -14.88 -8.23
C GLU A 74 5.90 -14.21 -7.78
N THR A 75 4.73 -14.78 -8.12
CA THR A 75 3.46 -14.27 -7.58
C THR A 75 3.42 -14.39 -6.05
N CYS A 76 3.96 -15.47 -5.48
CA CYS A 76 4.06 -15.67 -4.04
C CYS A 76 4.95 -14.59 -3.40
N ALA A 77 6.09 -14.26 -4.01
CA ALA A 77 6.98 -13.20 -3.55
C ALA A 77 6.31 -11.82 -3.60
N LEU A 78 5.59 -11.51 -4.69
CA LEU A 78 4.82 -10.27 -4.82
C LEU A 78 3.72 -10.16 -3.76
N ALA A 79 2.97 -11.22 -3.50
CA ALA A 79 1.94 -11.24 -2.46
C ALA A 79 2.52 -10.95 -1.06
N GLY A 80 3.65 -11.58 -0.72
CA GLY A 80 4.35 -11.35 0.54
C GLY A 80 4.88 -9.92 0.67
N SER A 81 5.47 -9.39 -0.40
CA SER A 81 5.95 -8.00 -0.48
C SER A 81 4.81 -6.99 -0.27
N MET A 82 3.65 -7.22 -0.90
CA MET A 82 2.47 -6.37 -0.71
C MET A 82 1.94 -6.45 0.72
N ALA A 83 1.81 -7.66 1.27
CA ALA A 83 1.35 -7.87 2.65
C ALA A 83 2.22 -7.14 3.67
N GLU A 84 3.55 -7.32 3.57
CA GLU A 84 4.53 -6.65 4.41
C GLU A 84 4.40 -5.13 4.31
N SER A 85 4.39 -4.59 3.09
CA SER A 85 4.29 -3.14 2.90
C SER A 85 2.97 -2.56 3.40
N ILE A 86 1.82 -3.19 3.16
CA ILE A 86 0.54 -2.70 3.71
C ILE A 86 0.61 -2.68 5.23
N MET A 87 1.20 -3.68 5.88
CA MET A 87 1.36 -3.70 7.33
C MET A 87 2.31 -2.62 7.85
N LEU A 88 3.42 -2.35 7.16
CA LEU A 88 4.30 -1.22 7.47
C LEU A 88 3.55 0.12 7.37
N GLY A 89 2.79 0.31 6.29
CA GLY A 89 1.96 1.51 6.09
C GLY A 89 0.84 1.63 7.13
N SER A 90 0.21 0.52 7.50
CA SER A 90 -0.83 0.48 8.54
C SER A 90 -0.26 0.86 9.90
N ALA A 91 0.91 0.35 10.26
CA ALA A 91 1.57 0.73 11.50
C ALA A 91 1.93 2.22 11.51
N ALA A 92 2.51 2.75 10.42
CA ALA A 92 2.79 4.19 10.31
C ALA A 92 1.51 5.04 10.42
N TYR A 93 0.40 4.60 9.83
CA TYR A 93 -0.89 5.27 9.97
C TYR A 93 -1.42 5.23 11.42
N THR A 94 -1.36 4.08 12.09
CA THR A 94 -1.75 3.94 13.50
C THR A 94 -0.94 4.89 14.39
N GLU A 95 0.37 4.98 14.19
CA GLU A 95 1.25 5.93 14.90
C GLU A 95 0.89 7.39 14.59
N ALA A 96 0.56 7.72 13.33
CA ALA A 96 0.10 9.06 12.97
C ALA A 96 -1.21 9.44 13.71
N VAL A 97 -2.17 8.51 13.79
CA VAL A 97 -3.42 8.75 14.55
C VAL A 97 -3.15 8.83 16.05
N TRP A 98 -2.19 8.07 16.57
CA TRP A 98 -1.82 8.14 17.97
C TRP A 98 -1.23 9.51 18.33
N HIS A 99 -0.24 9.99 17.55
CA HIS A 99 0.28 11.36 17.69
C HIS A 99 -0.84 12.40 17.60
N GLN A 100 -1.79 12.25 16.68
CA GLN A 100 -2.94 13.16 16.57
C GLN A 100 -3.73 13.26 17.88
N ARG A 101 -3.95 12.13 18.57
CA ARG A 101 -4.68 12.08 19.85
C ARG A 101 -3.87 12.70 20.98
N LEU A 102 -2.61 12.32 21.12
CA LEU A 102 -1.73 12.82 22.17
C LEU A 102 -1.48 14.34 22.04
N ILE A 103 -1.45 14.87 20.82
CA ILE A 103 -1.37 16.32 20.60
C ILE A 103 -2.68 17.00 21.00
N ALA A 104 -3.82 16.39 20.66
CA ALA A 104 -5.14 16.94 20.97
C ALA A 104 -5.47 16.95 22.46
N ASP A 105 -5.00 15.94 23.22
CA ASP A 105 -5.18 15.85 24.68
C ASP A 105 -4.08 16.58 25.49
N GLY A 106 -3.02 17.05 24.82
CA GLY A 106 -1.92 17.81 25.42
C GLY A 106 -0.81 16.95 26.03
N SER A 107 -0.84 15.63 25.85
CA SER A 107 0.22 14.70 26.29
C SER A 107 1.48 14.82 25.42
N GLU A 108 1.34 15.28 24.17
CA GLU A 108 2.46 15.62 23.28
C GLU A 108 2.49 17.10 22.90
N PRO A 109 3.69 17.70 22.72
CA PRO A 109 3.79 19.08 22.28
C PRO A 109 3.34 19.24 20.82
N PRO A 110 2.75 20.39 20.42
CA PRO A 110 2.28 20.62 19.05
C PRO A 110 3.34 20.44 17.94
N GLY A 111 4.62 20.56 18.28
CA GLY A 111 5.74 20.30 17.36
C GLY A 111 5.80 18.86 16.86
N MET A 112 5.22 17.89 17.57
CA MET A 112 5.13 16.48 17.14
C MET A 112 4.19 16.28 15.94
N ALA A 113 3.39 17.28 15.57
CA ALA A 113 2.53 17.21 14.39
C ALA A 113 3.35 17.03 13.08
N LEU A 114 4.63 17.46 13.07
CA LEU A 114 5.56 17.16 11.98
C LEU A 114 5.82 15.65 11.83
N ALA A 115 6.02 14.95 12.95
CA ALA A 115 6.21 13.50 12.98
C ALA A 115 4.93 12.78 12.53
N GLN A 116 3.75 13.23 13.03
CA GLN A 116 2.45 12.76 12.56
C GLN A 116 2.33 12.85 11.03
N ARG A 117 2.59 14.03 10.45
CA ARG A 117 2.48 14.22 8.99
C ARG A 117 3.46 13.34 8.23
N TYR A 118 4.71 13.22 8.70
CA TYR A 118 5.71 12.35 8.07
C TYR A 118 5.27 10.88 8.04
N LEU A 119 4.72 10.38 9.14
CA LEU A 119 4.22 9.01 9.23
C LEU A 119 3.02 8.79 8.29
N ALA A 120 2.08 9.74 8.24
CA ALA A 120 0.96 9.68 7.31
C ALA A 120 1.40 9.75 5.84
N GLU A 121 2.36 10.60 5.48
CA GLU A 121 2.95 10.64 4.13
C GLU A 121 3.63 9.32 3.77
N SER A 122 4.36 8.71 4.71
CA SER A 122 5.02 7.42 4.51
C SER A 122 4.01 6.28 4.27
N ALA A 123 2.88 6.31 4.98
CA ALA A 123 1.76 5.41 4.77
C ALA A 123 1.13 5.58 3.38
N ILE A 124 0.96 6.82 2.91
CA ILE A 124 0.46 7.13 1.56
C ILE A 124 1.41 6.58 0.48
N ASP A 125 2.70 6.87 0.58
CA ASP A 125 3.69 6.39 -0.40
C ASP A 125 3.74 4.87 -0.48
N THR A 126 3.60 4.23 0.68
CA THR A 126 3.53 2.77 0.79
C THR A 126 2.27 2.22 0.12
N ALA A 127 1.10 2.82 0.36
CA ALA A 127 -0.15 2.41 -0.28
C ALA A 127 -0.10 2.55 -1.82
N VAL A 128 0.44 3.66 -2.33
CA VAL A 128 0.63 3.88 -3.78
C VAL A 128 1.58 2.83 -4.36
N SER A 129 2.72 2.57 -3.69
CA SER A 129 3.67 1.53 -4.09
C SER A 129 3.04 0.14 -4.16
N VAL A 130 2.15 -0.20 -3.22
CA VAL A 130 1.44 -1.47 -3.24
C VAL A 130 0.42 -1.54 -4.37
N GLY A 131 -0.32 -0.46 -4.66
CA GLY A 131 -1.21 -0.43 -5.83
C GLY A 131 -0.47 -0.70 -7.14
N HIS A 132 0.73 -0.15 -7.32
CA HIS A 132 1.60 -0.51 -8.44
C HIS A 132 2.01 -1.99 -8.43
N ARG A 133 2.37 -2.56 -7.27
CA ARG A 133 2.68 -4.00 -7.18
C ARG A 133 1.46 -4.88 -7.47
N LEU A 134 0.25 -4.43 -7.18
CA LEU A 134 -0.98 -5.19 -7.40
C LEU A 134 -1.27 -5.40 -8.90
N ILE A 135 -1.15 -4.37 -9.73
CA ILE A 135 -1.28 -4.54 -11.19
C ILE A 135 -0.19 -5.46 -11.76
N ASN A 136 1.02 -5.38 -11.19
CA ASN A 136 2.09 -6.28 -11.57
C ASN A 136 1.77 -7.72 -11.18
N PHE A 137 1.26 -7.97 -9.98
CA PHE A 137 0.79 -9.29 -9.54
C PHE A 137 -0.23 -9.87 -10.53
N VAL A 138 -1.26 -9.11 -10.92
CA VAL A 138 -2.27 -9.55 -11.90
C VAL A 138 -1.63 -9.91 -13.25
N ALA A 139 -0.70 -9.08 -13.75
CA ALA A 139 0.02 -9.39 -14.98
C ALA A 139 0.87 -10.67 -14.87
N ARG A 140 1.50 -10.93 -13.71
CA ARG A 140 2.31 -12.14 -13.48
C ARG A 140 1.45 -13.40 -13.37
N VAL A 141 0.28 -13.29 -12.75
CA VAL A 141 -0.72 -14.38 -12.74
C VAL A 141 -1.16 -14.68 -14.17
N GLY A 142 -1.49 -13.66 -14.97
CA GLY A 142 -1.84 -13.84 -16.39
C GLY A 142 -0.73 -14.52 -17.20
N ARG A 143 0.53 -14.13 -16.99
CA ARG A 143 1.70 -14.69 -17.66
C ARG A 143 1.94 -16.19 -17.38
N THR A 144 1.31 -16.76 -16.36
CA THR A 144 1.37 -18.22 -16.11
C THR A 144 0.79 -19.03 -17.28
N SER A 145 -0.13 -18.44 -18.06
CA SER A 145 -0.62 -19.01 -19.31
C SER A 145 0.38 -18.76 -20.46
N PRO A 146 0.85 -19.81 -21.17
CA PRO A 146 1.72 -19.65 -22.33
C PRO A 146 1.12 -18.75 -23.42
N GLU A 147 -0.20 -18.88 -23.66
CA GLU A 147 -0.90 -18.07 -24.67
C GLU A 147 -0.89 -16.58 -24.29
N VAL A 148 -1.15 -16.25 -23.02
CA VAL A 148 -1.13 -14.87 -22.53
C VAL A 148 0.28 -14.31 -22.59
N ARG A 149 1.30 -15.09 -22.19
CA ARG A 149 2.70 -14.70 -22.29
C ARG A 149 3.10 -14.35 -23.72
N ASP A 150 2.72 -15.18 -24.69
CA ASP A 150 3.04 -14.95 -26.10
C ASP A 150 2.32 -13.68 -26.62
N ARG A 151 1.06 -13.47 -26.20
CA ARG A 151 0.27 -12.26 -26.52
C ARG A 151 0.82 -10.98 -25.87
N MET A 152 1.34 -11.07 -24.66
CA MET A 152 2.07 -9.95 -24.02
C MET A 152 3.31 -9.58 -24.84
N GLY A 153 4.06 -10.57 -25.33
CA GLY A 153 5.26 -10.36 -26.14
C GLY A 153 5.00 -9.66 -27.49
N THR A 154 3.80 -9.78 -28.06
CA THR A 154 3.41 -9.08 -29.29
C THR A 154 2.73 -7.73 -29.05
N THR A 155 2.33 -7.45 -27.80
CA THR A 155 1.70 -6.19 -27.42
C THR A 155 2.77 -5.18 -27.02
N ARG A 156 2.92 -4.08 -27.80
CA ARG A 156 3.98 -3.08 -27.58
C ARG A 156 4.12 -2.61 -26.12
N ALA A 157 3.01 -2.43 -25.40
CA ALA A 157 3.02 -1.97 -24.03
C ALA A 157 3.52 -3.00 -23.00
N PHE A 158 3.51 -4.30 -23.35
CA PHE A 158 3.85 -5.42 -22.46
C PHE A 158 4.95 -6.31 -23.03
N LYS A 159 5.69 -5.82 -24.03
CA LYS A 159 6.70 -6.60 -24.74
C LYS A 159 7.70 -7.27 -23.78
N GLU A 160 8.14 -6.52 -22.76
CA GLU A 160 9.09 -7.01 -21.75
C GLU A 160 8.50 -8.04 -20.79
N LEU A 161 7.17 -8.24 -20.78
CA LEU A 161 6.48 -9.32 -20.07
C LEU A 161 6.28 -10.58 -20.93
N GLY A 162 6.80 -10.58 -22.16
CA GLY A 162 6.68 -11.68 -23.10
C GLY A 162 7.50 -12.94 -22.76
N PRO A 163 7.78 -13.80 -23.75
CA PRO A 163 8.55 -15.04 -23.56
C PRO A 163 9.96 -14.84 -23.01
N GLY A 164 10.58 -13.68 -23.27
CA GLY A 164 11.93 -13.35 -22.80
C GLY A 164 12.02 -12.92 -21.32
N TYR A 165 10.89 -12.62 -20.67
CA TYR A 165 10.89 -12.19 -19.27
C TYR A 165 11.41 -13.27 -18.33
N VAL A 166 12.28 -12.85 -17.39
CA VAL A 166 12.89 -13.71 -16.39
C VAL A 166 12.29 -13.39 -15.02
N PRO A 167 11.53 -14.31 -14.39
CA PRO A 167 11.01 -14.09 -13.04
C PRO A 167 12.11 -13.75 -12.04
N PHE A 168 11.78 -12.91 -11.06
CA PHE A 168 12.70 -12.38 -10.03
C PHE A 168 13.79 -11.42 -10.55
N ALA A 169 13.89 -11.16 -11.86
CA ALA A 169 14.76 -10.10 -12.38
C ALA A 169 14.09 -8.73 -12.16
N THR A 170 14.36 -8.12 -11.00
CA THR A 170 13.68 -6.88 -10.57
C THR A 170 14.21 -5.60 -11.22
N GLU A 171 15.41 -5.65 -11.80
CA GLU A 171 16.10 -4.47 -12.34
C GLU A 171 15.58 -3.99 -13.70
N ASP A 172 14.75 -4.80 -14.38
CA ASP A 172 14.15 -4.43 -15.65
C ASP A 172 12.95 -3.49 -15.44
N ARG A 173 13.23 -2.18 -15.52
CA ARG A 173 12.23 -1.12 -15.29
C ARG A 173 11.05 -1.20 -16.26
N ASP A 174 11.27 -1.65 -17.50
CA ASP A 174 10.25 -1.68 -18.54
C ASP A 174 9.28 -2.86 -18.36
N ALA A 175 9.64 -3.84 -17.51
CA ALA A 175 8.75 -4.92 -17.10
C ALA A 175 7.81 -4.52 -15.93
N TRP A 176 7.93 -3.31 -15.36
CA TRP A 176 7.10 -2.87 -14.24
C TRP A 176 5.98 -1.92 -14.66
N LEU A 177 4.75 -2.37 -14.46
CA LEU A 177 3.55 -1.61 -14.80
C LEU A 177 3.22 -0.58 -13.73
N SER A 178 2.72 0.57 -14.15
CA SER A 178 2.12 1.56 -13.25
C SER A 178 0.60 1.38 -13.19
N LEU A 179 0.01 1.34 -12.00
CA LEU A 179 -1.44 1.27 -11.85
C LEU A 179 -2.09 2.59 -12.30
N ASN A 180 -2.79 2.55 -13.42
CA ASN A 180 -3.63 3.62 -13.96
C ASN A 180 -4.64 3.03 -14.94
N ALA A 181 -5.70 3.78 -15.25
CA ALA A 181 -6.82 3.30 -16.07
C ALA A 181 -6.39 2.79 -17.45
N LYS A 182 -5.39 3.45 -18.05
CA LYS A 182 -4.89 3.07 -19.37
C LYS A 182 -4.17 1.71 -19.34
N GLU A 183 -3.37 1.46 -18.31
CA GLU A 183 -2.69 0.16 -18.15
C GLU A 183 -3.68 -0.96 -17.81
N VAL A 184 -4.69 -0.70 -16.97
CA VAL A 184 -5.73 -1.71 -16.68
C VAL A 184 -6.53 -2.06 -17.95
N GLN A 185 -6.93 -1.05 -18.73
CA GLN A 185 -7.63 -1.28 -20.00
C GLN A 185 -6.76 -2.07 -21.01
N ARG A 186 -5.44 -1.79 -21.05
CA ARG A 186 -4.51 -2.56 -21.89
C ARG A 186 -4.40 -4.00 -21.42
N LEU A 187 -4.28 -4.24 -20.11
CA LEU A 187 -4.27 -5.59 -19.56
C LEU A 187 -5.56 -6.35 -19.87
N ARG A 188 -6.72 -5.70 -19.79
CA ARG A 188 -8.01 -6.29 -20.19
C ARG A 188 -8.04 -6.73 -21.65
N GLY A 189 -7.31 -6.05 -22.54
CA GLY A 189 -7.17 -6.46 -23.94
C GLY A 189 -6.29 -7.71 -24.16
N VAL A 190 -5.46 -8.06 -23.18
CA VAL A 190 -4.50 -9.18 -23.29
C VAL A 190 -4.93 -10.37 -22.43
N LEU A 191 -5.46 -10.11 -21.23
CA LEU A 191 -5.96 -11.10 -20.29
C LEU A 191 -7.39 -11.49 -20.64
N GLY A 192 -7.69 -12.79 -20.64
CA GLY A 192 -9.06 -13.28 -20.86
C GLY A 192 -10.00 -12.94 -19.69
N PRO A 193 -11.21 -12.40 -19.94
CA PRO A 193 -12.13 -12.00 -18.88
C PRO A 193 -12.64 -13.18 -18.04
N ASP A 194 -12.75 -14.37 -18.64
CA ASP A 194 -13.24 -15.58 -17.96
C ASP A 194 -12.34 -16.02 -16.80
N VAL A 195 -11.06 -15.66 -16.85
CA VAL A 195 -10.07 -16.06 -15.84
C VAL A 195 -9.71 -14.89 -14.92
N HIS A 196 -9.45 -13.72 -15.52
CA HIS A 196 -8.88 -12.57 -14.82
C HIS A 196 -9.88 -11.43 -14.60
N GLY A 197 -11.15 -11.57 -15.01
CA GLY A 197 -12.16 -10.52 -14.94
C GLY A 197 -12.29 -9.91 -13.54
N GLY A 198 -12.46 -10.74 -12.51
CA GLY A 198 -12.58 -10.25 -11.13
C GLY A 198 -11.36 -9.49 -10.62
N ALA A 199 -10.14 -9.89 -11.01
CA ALA A 199 -8.93 -9.15 -10.63
C ALA A 199 -8.81 -7.82 -11.41
N LEU A 200 -9.17 -7.80 -12.69
CA LEU A 200 -9.18 -6.57 -13.51
C LEU A 200 -10.23 -5.59 -13.02
N ASP A 201 -11.41 -6.07 -12.64
CA ASP A 201 -12.49 -5.25 -12.09
C ASP A 201 -12.07 -4.64 -10.75
N ALA A 202 -11.39 -5.41 -9.88
CA ALA A 202 -10.81 -4.88 -8.63
C ALA A 202 -9.75 -3.78 -8.87
N LEU A 203 -8.93 -3.90 -9.93
CA LEU A 203 -7.98 -2.86 -10.32
C LEU A 203 -8.68 -1.61 -10.87
N ASP A 204 -9.67 -1.78 -11.74
CA ASP A 204 -10.45 -0.66 -12.28
C ASP A 204 -11.21 0.08 -11.17
N GLU A 205 -11.83 -0.66 -10.25
CA GLU A 205 -12.49 -0.11 -9.06
C GLU A 205 -11.54 0.63 -8.12
N LEU A 206 -10.29 0.15 -7.97
CA LEU A 206 -9.27 0.86 -7.21
C LEU A 206 -8.89 2.16 -7.91
N VAL A 207 -8.58 2.11 -9.20
CA VAL A 207 -8.18 3.29 -9.99
C VAL A 207 -9.26 4.36 -10.03
N ALA A 208 -10.53 3.96 -10.09
CA ALA A 208 -11.67 4.87 -10.13
C ALA A 208 -12.08 5.41 -8.74
N SER A 209 -11.47 4.92 -7.66
CA SER A 209 -11.85 5.33 -6.30
C SER A 209 -11.27 6.69 -5.91
N SER A 210 -12.06 7.48 -5.19
CA SER A 210 -11.65 8.79 -4.65
C SER A 210 -10.45 8.69 -3.70
N GLU A 211 -10.32 7.55 -3.02
CA GLU A 211 -9.24 7.23 -2.09
C GLU A 211 -7.91 7.10 -2.85
N TRP A 212 -7.92 6.40 -3.99
CA TRP A 212 -6.74 6.26 -4.84
C TRP A 212 -6.33 7.57 -5.50
N GLU A 213 -7.30 8.34 -6.00
CA GLU A 213 -7.06 9.69 -6.53
C GLU A 213 -6.43 10.59 -5.46
N SER A 214 -6.98 10.59 -4.25
CA SER A 214 -6.46 11.38 -3.12
C SER A 214 -5.04 11.00 -2.71
N LEU A 215 -4.71 9.70 -2.73
CA LEU A 215 -3.33 9.23 -2.49
C LEU A 215 -2.37 9.81 -3.52
N PHE A 216 -2.73 9.76 -4.80
CA PHE A 216 -1.89 10.26 -5.88
C PHE A 216 -1.75 11.77 -5.86
N ASP A 217 -2.81 12.50 -5.55
CA ASP A 217 -2.77 13.96 -5.47
C ASP A 217 -1.80 14.43 -4.38
N LEU A 218 -1.89 13.87 -3.17
CA LEU A 218 -0.99 14.21 -2.08
C LEU A 218 0.46 13.81 -2.38
N ARG A 219 0.68 12.60 -2.93
CA ARG A 219 2.01 12.17 -3.35
C ARG A 219 2.58 13.10 -4.44
N ALA A 220 1.80 13.44 -5.46
CA ALA A 220 2.26 14.28 -6.56
C ALA A 220 2.59 15.71 -6.11
N GLU A 221 1.81 16.27 -5.17
CA GLU A 221 2.12 17.56 -4.54
C GLU A 221 3.48 17.50 -3.83
N ASN A 222 3.71 16.44 -3.05
CA ASN A 222 4.94 16.26 -2.26
C ASN A 222 6.20 16.01 -3.12
N PHE A 223 6.08 15.32 -4.27
CA PHE A 223 7.24 14.92 -5.08
C PHE A 223 7.53 15.80 -6.31
N HIS A 224 6.51 16.41 -6.94
CA HIS A 224 6.66 16.91 -8.32
C HIS A 224 6.28 18.37 -8.54
N ARG A 225 5.60 19.02 -7.59
CA ARG A 225 5.09 20.39 -7.79
C ARG A 225 5.76 21.36 -6.84
N TRP A 226 5.24 21.41 -5.62
CA TRP A 226 5.62 22.33 -4.57
C TRP A 226 5.00 21.78 -3.29
N ARG A 227 5.81 21.53 -2.27
CA ARG A 227 5.34 21.00 -0.99
C ARG A 227 5.00 22.17 -0.08
N LYS A 228 3.74 22.24 0.37
CA LYS A 228 3.35 23.16 1.45
C LYS A 228 4.10 22.82 2.73
N GLU A 229 4.60 23.85 3.38
CA GLU A 229 5.22 23.70 4.71
C GLU A 229 4.18 23.23 5.73
N HIS A 230 4.67 22.89 6.92
CA HIS A 230 3.80 22.41 7.99
C HIS A 230 2.96 23.56 8.55
N GLU A 231 1.73 23.29 8.96
CA GLU A 231 0.91 24.32 9.61
C GLU A 231 1.57 24.83 10.90
N TYR A 232 2.33 24.00 11.61
CA TYR A 232 3.04 24.42 12.82
C TYR A 232 4.39 25.13 12.57
N THR A 233 4.80 25.37 11.32
CA THR A 233 6.02 26.13 11.02
C THR A 233 5.74 27.61 10.76
N VAL A 234 6.71 28.45 11.12
CA VAL A 234 6.78 29.83 10.61
C VAL A 234 7.40 29.75 9.24
N GLY A 235 6.61 30.08 8.21
CA GLY A 235 6.96 29.88 6.81
C GLY A 235 6.47 31.01 5.91
N VAL A 236 6.73 30.90 4.61
CA VAL A 236 6.34 31.90 3.62
C VAL A 236 5.32 31.32 2.65
N ASP A 237 4.17 31.97 2.55
CA ASP A 237 3.17 31.78 1.51
C ASP A 237 2.51 33.11 1.14
N SER A 238 1.43 33.08 0.35
CA SER A 238 0.71 34.27 -0.10
C SER A 238 0.08 35.10 1.04
N GLN A 239 0.00 34.56 2.25
CA GLN A 239 -0.66 35.16 3.41
C GLN A 239 0.18 35.17 4.69
N SER A 240 1.37 34.55 4.69
CA SER A 240 2.28 34.42 5.84
C SER A 240 3.61 35.15 5.60
N GLY A 241 4.64 34.86 6.40
CA GLY A 241 5.94 35.53 6.32
C GLY A 241 6.02 36.82 7.14
N THR A 242 7.13 37.54 6.99
CA THR A 242 7.45 38.76 7.77
C THR A 242 6.78 40.01 7.23
N ALA A 243 6.13 39.93 6.07
CA ALA A 243 5.53 41.09 5.43
C ALA A 243 4.05 40.87 5.11
N THR A 244 3.28 41.96 5.11
CA THR A 244 1.85 41.98 4.79
C THR A 244 1.58 43.08 3.78
N ASP A 245 0.85 42.75 2.72
CA ASP A 245 0.42 43.73 1.73
C ASP A 245 -0.64 44.68 2.33
N ILE A 246 -0.54 45.97 1.99
CA ILE A 246 -1.46 47.03 2.43
C ILE A 246 -2.32 47.40 1.23
N TYR A 247 -3.63 47.47 1.45
CA TYR A 247 -4.62 47.84 0.43
C TYR A 247 -5.35 49.11 0.85
N ASP A 248 -5.75 49.94 -0.13
CA ASP A 248 -6.62 51.09 0.12
C ASP A 248 -8.09 50.67 0.31
N GLU A 249 -8.98 51.66 0.50
CA GLU A 249 -10.42 51.45 0.66
C GLU A 249 -11.11 50.84 -0.58
N HIS A 250 -10.44 50.85 -1.73
CA HIS A 250 -10.90 50.26 -2.98
C HIS A 250 -10.28 48.89 -3.26
N GLY A 251 -9.47 48.35 -2.34
CA GLY A 251 -8.80 47.07 -2.49
C GLY A 251 -7.59 47.10 -3.43
N VAL A 252 -7.07 48.27 -3.78
CA VAL A 252 -5.86 48.41 -4.59
C VAL A 252 -4.63 48.27 -3.70
N HIS A 253 -3.66 47.48 -4.16
CA HIS A 253 -2.37 47.33 -3.46
C HIS A 253 -1.63 48.66 -3.43
N VAL A 254 -1.37 49.21 -2.24
CA VAL A 254 -0.71 50.51 -2.05
C VAL A 254 0.63 50.43 -1.31
N GLY A 255 1.02 49.24 -0.85
CA GLY A 255 2.31 49.04 -0.20
C GLY A 255 2.41 47.75 0.59
N ARG A 256 3.39 47.71 1.50
CA ARG A 256 3.69 46.54 2.32
C ARG A 256 4.20 46.98 3.69
N SER A 257 3.69 46.36 4.75
CA SER A 257 4.25 46.44 6.09
C SER A 257 5.22 45.28 6.33
N ILE A 258 6.37 45.54 6.95
CA ILE A 258 7.38 44.52 7.30
C ILE A 258 7.55 44.51 8.82
N GLY A 259 7.36 43.35 9.45
CA GLY A 259 7.53 43.14 10.88
C GLY A 259 8.80 42.36 11.22
N GLY A 260 9.21 42.43 12.50
CA GLY A 260 10.39 41.72 13.01
C GLY A 260 10.21 40.21 13.28
N HIS A 261 8.98 39.69 13.16
CA HIS A 261 8.66 38.28 13.38
C HIS A 261 7.84 37.73 12.20
N GLY A 262 8.11 36.48 11.82
CA GLY A 262 7.34 35.78 10.78
C GLY A 262 5.98 35.31 11.30
N ARG A 263 4.96 35.35 10.43
CA ARG A 263 3.63 34.81 10.71
C ARG A 263 3.58 33.31 10.38
N LYS A 264 2.69 32.58 11.08
CA LYS A 264 2.40 31.15 10.85
C LYS A 264 2.07 30.89 9.38
N HIS A 265 2.63 29.82 8.81
CA HIS A 265 2.26 29.35 7.46
C HIS A 265 0.78 28.92 7.45
N ARG A 266 -0.02 29.43 6.49
CA ARG A 266 -1.47 29.20 6.46
C ARG A 266 -1.91 28.25 5.37
N SER A 267 -1.16 28.17 4.27
CA SER A 267 -1.51 27.34 3.11
C SER A 267 -1.54 25.85 3.42
N GLY A 268 -0.81 25.45 4.47
CA GLY A 268 -0.78 24.11 5.04
C GLY A 268 -1.78 23.84 6.15
N ASP A 269 -2.64 24.80 6.54
CA ASP A 269 -3.65 24.57 7.59
C ASP A 269 -4.61 23.42 7.19
N GLY A 270 -4.83 22.48 8.12
CA GLY A 270 -5.64 21.28 7.94
C GLY A 270 -4.95 20.17 7.14
N LEU A 271 -3.72 20.37 6.67
CA LEU A 271 -3.03 19.40 5.82
C LEU A 271 -2.65 18.13 6.59
N THR A 272 -2.25 18.25 7.85
CA THR A 272 -1.88 17.11 8.70
C THR A 272 -3.05 16.16 8.89
N GLU A 273 -4.22 16.71 9.25
CA GLU A 273 -5.47 15.96 9.41
C GLU A 273 -5.90 15.32 8.09
N ARG A 274 -5.91 16.09 6.99
CA ARG A 274 -6.26 15.58 5.66
C ARG A 274 -5.34 14.43 5.24
N THR A 275 -4.03 14.58 5.44
CA THR A 275 -3.03 13.56 5.07
C THR A 275 -3.24 12.28 5.88
N THR A 276 -3.49 12.41 7.18
CA THR A 276 -3.76 11.28 8.07
C THR A 276 -5.04 10.55 7.65
N SER A 277 -6.11 11.28 7.35
CA SER A 277 -7.38 10.70 6.88
C SER A 277 -7.22 9.96 5.54
N VAL A 278 -6.54 10.57 4.57
CA VAL A 278 -6.28 9.97 3.25
C VAL A 278 -5.41 8.71 3.37
N ALA A 279 -4.40 8.70 4.25
CA ALA A 279 -3.57 7.54 4.49
C ALA A 279 -4.40 6.31 4.93
N GLY A 280 -5.28 6.49 5.92
CA GLY A 280 -6.15 5.42 6.42
C GLY A 280 -7.12 4.91 5.35
N ALA A 281 -7.80 5.82 4.65
CA ALA A 281 -8.75 5.46 3.61
C ALA A 281 -8.06 4.72 2.44
N GLY A 282 -6.89 5.20 2.03
CA GLY A 282 -6.09 4.61 0.96
C GLY A 282 -5.59 3.19 1.29
N ILE A 283 -5.06 2.97 2.50
CA ILE A 283 -4.61 1.64 2.95
C ILE A 283 -5.76 0.63 2.92
N ARG A 284 -6.92 0.99 3.48
CA ARG A 284 -8.11 0.11 3.49
C ARG A 284 -8.59 -0.20 2.07
N ARG A 285 -8.58 0.79 1.17
CA ARG A 285 -9.00 0.60 -0.22
C ARG A 285 -8.05 -0.31 -1.00
N VAL A 286 -6.73 -0.14 -0.83
CA VAL A 286 -5.72 -1.00 -1.45
C VAL A 286 -5.80 -2.44 -0.90
N ALA A 287 -6.02 -2.61 0.41
CA ALA A 287 -6.21 -3.93 1.00
C ALA A 287 -7.46 -4.63 0.43
N THR A 288 -8.57 -3.92 0.25
CA THR A 288 -9.78 -4.46 -0.38
C THR A 288 -9.49 -4.99 -1.79
N ALA A 289 -8.77 -4.23 -2.61
CA ALA A 289 -8.39 -4.65 -3.95
C ALA A 289 -7.42 -5.86 -3.95
N LEU A 290 -6.51 -5.91 -2.98
CA LEU A 290 -5.62 -7.06 -2.77
C LEU A 290 -6.40 -8.34 -2.44
N ASP A 291 -7.37 -8.29 -1.52
CA ASP A 291 -8.17 -9.46 -1.15
C ASP A 291 -9.00 -9.98 -2.32
N ALA A 292 -9.62 -9.07 -3.08
CA ALA A 292 -10.38 -9.40 -4.28
C ALA A 292 -9.48 -10.07 -5.34
N THR A 293 -8.28 -9.54 -5.55
CA THR A 293 -7.30 -10.06 -6.50
C THR A 293 -6.79 -11.46 -6.10
N ILE A 294 -6.46 -11.67 -4.83
CA ILE A 294 -6.06 -12.98 -4.30
C ILE A 294 -7.22 -13.98 -4.43
N THR A 295 -8.44 -13.56 -4.10
CA THR A 295 -9.63 -14.41 -4.21
C THR A 295 -9.88 -14.84 -5.65
N ASN A 296 -9.81 -13.92 -6.61
CA ASN A 296 -9.92 -14.26 -8.03
C ASN A 296 -8.79 -15.20 -8.48
N THR A 297 -7.55 -14.94 -8.06
CA THR A 297 -6.39 -15.79 -8.40
C THR A 297 -6.55 -17.22 -7.89
N LEU A 298 -6.97 -17.41 -6.64
CA LEU A 298 -7.21 -18.73 -6.06
C LEU A 298 -8.37 -19.45 -6.75
N THR A 299 -9.41 -18.72 -7.16
CA THR A 299 -10.55 -19.27 -7.93
C THR A 299 -10.12 -19.72 -9.32
N ALA A 300 -9.25 -18.95 -9.98
CA ALA A 300 -8.71 -19.24 -11.30
C ALA A 300 -7.60 -20.30 -11.30
N LEU A 301 -6.95 -20.54 -10.16
CA LEU A 301 -5.77 -21.39 -10.04
C LEU A 301 -5.96 -22.80 -10.65
N PRO A 302 -7.07 -23.54 -10.42
CA PRO A 302 -7.24 -24.87 -11.00
C PRO A 302 -7.25 -24.85 -12.52
N LEU A 303 -7.86 -23.83 -13.12
CA LEU A 303 -7.91 -23.67 -14.58
C LEU A 303 -6.52 -23.34 -15.13
N LEU A 304 -5.79 -22.42 -14.48
CA LEU A 304 -4.46 -21.96 -14.91
C LEU A 304 -3.35 -23.01 -14.75
N SER A 305 -3.55 -24.01 -13.89
CA SER A 305 -2.50 -24.96 -13.46
C SER A 305 -2.79 -26.42 -13.81
N GLY A 306 -3.93 -26.71 -14.45
CA GLY A 306 -4.35 -28.09 -14.72
C GLY A 306 -4.69 -28.85 -13.43
N GLY A 307 -5.53 -28.22 -12.59
CA GLY A 307 -6.17 -28.81 -11.42
C GLY A 307 -5.55 -28.51 -10.08
N PHE A 308 -4.52 -27.65 -9.97
CA PHE A 308 -3.92 -27.30 -8.69
C PHE A 308 -4.89 -26.49 -7.84
N LEU A 309 -4.99 -26.83 -6.56
CA LEU A 309 -5.86 -26.18 -5.59
C LEU A 309 -5.01 -25.69 -4.42
N LEU A 310 -5.19 -24.42 -4.08
CA LEU A 310 -4.67 -23.82 -2.86
C LEU A 310 -5.84 -23.29 -2.03
N GLN A 311 -6.07 -23.91 -0.89
CA GLN A 311 -7.08 -23.47 0.08
C GLN A 311 -6.37 -22.72 1.19
N ILE A 312 -6.77 -21.48 1.43
CA ILE A 312 -6.29 -20.68 2.55
C ILE A 312 -7.40 -20.65 3.59
N ASP A 313 -7.17 -21.25 4.76
CA ASP A 313 -8.15 -21.28 5.84
C ASP A 313 -7.92 -20.11 6.83
N GLY A 314 -8.97 -19.71 7.54
CA GLY A 314 -8.94 -18.56 8.44
C GLY A 314 -8.02 -18.75 9.65
N VAL A 315 -7.87 -19.99 10.14
CA VAL A 315 -7.33 -20.26 11.49
C VAL A 315 -6.07 -21.14 11.50
N SER A 316 -5.76 -21.94 10.46
CA SER A 316 -4.85 -23.10 10.60
C SER A 316 -3.80 -23.32 9.50
N GLY A 317 -3.69 -22.44 8.51
CA GLY A 317 -2.63 -22.47 7.49
C GLY A 317 -3.15 -22.43 6.05
N TYR A 318 -2.50 -23.18 5.16
CA TYR A 318 -2.92 -23.37 3.79
C TYR A 318 -2.82 -24.85 3.43
N ARG A 319 -3.69 -25.31 2.52
CA ARG A 319 -3.70 -26.68 2.02
C ARG A 319 -3.52 -26.68 0.51
N ILE A 320 -2.54 -27.46 0.05
CA ILE A 320 -2.27 -27.70 -1.37
C ILE A 320 -2.85 -29.06 -1.75
N SER A 321 -3.56 -29.13 -2.87
CA SER A 321 -4.06 -30.38 -3.45
C SER A 321 -4.19 -30.28 -4.98
N ARG A 322 -4.60 -31.37 -5.64
CA ARG A 322 -4.84 -31.38 -7.09
C ARG A 322 -6.13 -32.13 -7.39
N THR A 323 -7.02 -31.56 -8.20
CA THR A 323 -8.19 -32.28 -8.73
C THR A 323 -7.71 -33.38 -9.65
N ARG A 324 -8.25 -34.59 -9.47
CA ARG A 324 -8.02 -35.72 -10.38
C ARG A 324 -8.72 -35.50 -11.71
#